data_AF-A0A1E8Z1K8-F1
#
_entry.id   AF-A0A1E8Z1K8-F1
#
_cell.length_a   1.000
_cell.length_b   1.000
_cell.length_c   1.000
_cell.angle_alpha   90.00
_cell.angle_beta   90.00
_cell.angle_gamma   90.00
#
_symmetry.space_group_name_H-M   'P 1'
#
loop_
_entity.id
_entity.type
_entity.pdbx_description
1 polymer ?
#
loop_
_entity_poly.entity_id
_entity_poly.type
_entity_poly.pdbx_seq_one_letter_code
_entity_poly.pdbx_strand_id
1 'polypeptide(L)'
;MSLVTIISELIRFLKDYALKIILSALLIGLAVASSRYYFGGFETPEMEAAYQDLKQRYEQEPAEFQIILTNAEGAFFSNSFLIDEYFGQPEVVERIEKETGIQFAGWMENENLLEIIKTSQFRGAMAALRDGSTEMITIRVAVGKSAEENLKIAQAYQNLIVEETLPFLESYKVSLVNKAEIGEQLSELKFPNLANTETLEHYNRISTRSAIVFGVAGAIGGAVLTALALFFLRLFKSKIGYAFDYSWAMEDRHFIFNRTNTEHEADVVAFMSIPKRDHRYVVIQGDPEKLLPVEDQKDLIFVTKVQDIQEDVDEIIFVIYANQTDKAWYNEQYHMAKLYDVPVKIMQLM
;
A
#
# COMPACT_ATOMS: atom_id res chain seq x y z
N MET A 1 -36.20 11.86 5.47
CA MET A 1 -34.88 11.42 5.94
C MET A 1 -34.00 12.60 6.36
N SER A 2 -33.55 12.59 7.62
CA SER A 2 -32.44 13.44 8.06
C SER A 2 -31.14 12.92 7.45
N LEU A 3 -30.33 13.83 6.88
CA LEU A 3 -29.00 13.52 6.35
C LEU A 3 -28.10 12.86 7.42
N VAL A 4 -28.26 13.28 8.67
CA VAL A 4 -27.50 12.76 9.82
C VAL A 4 -27.77 11.27 10.04
N THR A 5 -29.03 10.85 9.92
CA THR A 5 -29.43 9.44 10.07
C THR A 5 -28.82 8.58 8.97
N ILE A 6 -28.86 9.04 7.71
CA ILE A 6 -28.27 8.32 6.57
C ILE A 6 -26.76 8.14 6.76
N ILE A 7 -26.06 9.20 7.15
CA ILE A 7 -24.61 9.16 7.38
C ILE A 7 -24.28 8.20 8.53
N SER A 8 -25.01 8.26 9.64
CA SER A 8 -24.81 7.36 10.78
C SER A 8 -25.00 5.88 10.40
N GLU A 9 -26.04 5.58 9.62
CA GLU A 9 -26.32 4.23 9.12
C GLU A 9 -25.25 3.75 8.13
N LEU A 10 -24.75 4.63 7.26
CA LEU A 10 -23.65 4.31 6.35
C LEU A 10 -22.36 4.00 7.12
N ILE A 11 -22.07 4.78 8.17
CA ILE A 11 -20.92 4.51 9.06
C ILE A 11 -21.11 3.16 9.78
N ARG A 12 -22.33 2.86 10.26
CA ARG A 12 -22.61 1.55 10.86
C ARG A 12 -22.38 0.43 9.86
N PHE A 13 -22.89 0.56 8.64
CA PHE A 13 -22.66 -0.39 7.56
C PHE A 13 -21.16 -0.61 7.31
N LEU A 14 -20.36 0.46 7.20
CA LEU A 14 -18.91 0.33 7.01
C LEU A 14 -18.24 -0.38 8.19
N LYS A 15 -18.68 -0.13 9.43
CA LYS A 15 -18.17 -0.83 10.63
C LYS A 15 -18.52 -2.31 10.64
N ASP A 16 -19.77 -2.65 10.34
CA ASP A 16 -20.25 -4.05 10.33
C ASP A 16 -19.51 -4.91 9.29
N TYR A 17 -19.08 -4.28 8.20
CA TYR A 17 -18.35 -4.94 7.12
C TYR A 17 -16.84 -4.62 7.10
N ALA A 18 -16.31 -3.92 8.11
CA ALA A 18 -14.94 -3.41 8.12
C ALA A 18 -13.91 -4.51 7.86
N LEU A 19 -14.06 -5.67 8.53
CA LEU A 19 -13.14 -6.79 8.34
C LEU A 19 -13.12 -7.30 6.90
N LYS A 20 -14.29 -7.43 6.25
CA LYS A 20 -14.38 -7.89 4.86
C LYS A 20 -13.76 -6.88 3.91
N ILE A 21 -14.03 -5.58 4.13
CA ILE A 21 -13.47 -4.49 3.34
C ILE A 21 -11.94 -4.48 3.45
N ILE A 22 -11.40 -4.57 4.67
CA ILE A 22 -9.95 -4.58 4.91
C ILE A 22 -9.29 -5.80 4.28
N LEU A 23 -9.84 -7.00 4.47
CA LEU A 23 -9.28 -8.22 3.89
C LEU A 23 -9.28 -8.19 2.36
N SER A 24 -10.38 -7.75 1.74
CA SER A 24 -10.46 -7.61 0.28
C SER A 24 -9.51 -6.52 -0.24
N ALA A 25 -9.38 -5.39 0.46
CA ALA A 25 -8.43 -4.34 0.12
C ALA A 25 -6.99 -4.85 0.14
N LEU A 26 -6.60 -5.60 1.18
CA LEU A 26 -5.27 -6.20 1.27
C LEU A 26 -5.00 -7.21 0.16
N LEU A 27 -5.98 -8.08 -0.15
CA LEU A 27 -5.84 -9.07 -1.22
C LEU A 27 -5.70 -8.41 -2.60
N ILE A 28 -6.54 -7.41 -2.89
CA ILE A 28 -6.49 -6.67 -4.17
C ILE A 28 -5.19 -5.87 -4.26
N GLY A 29 -4.78 -5.20 -3.18
CA GLY A 29 -3.51 -4.47 -3.13
C GLY A 29 -2.31 -5.38 -3.39
N LEU A 30 -2.28 -6.56 -2.76
CA LEU A 30 -1.23 -7.55 -2.97
C LEU A 30 -1.23 -8.11 -4.40
N ALA A 31 -2.40 -8.35 -4.97
CA ALA A 31 -2.53 -8.82 -6.35
C ALA A 31 -2.03 -7.78 -7.35
N VAL A 32 -2.37 -6.50 -7.15
CA VAL A 32 -1.91 -5.39 -7.99
C VAL A 32 -0.41 -5.16 -7.83
N ALA A 33 0.11 -5.17 -6.61
CA ALA A 33 1.55 -5.05 -6.34
C ALA A 33 2.34 -6.18 -7.01
N SER A 34 1.90 -7.43 -6.82
CA SER A 34 2.50 -8.59 -7.46
C SER A 34 2.45 -8.50 -8.98
N SER A 35 1.30 -8.10 -9.55
CA SER A 35 1.16 -7.93 -11.00
C SER A 35 2.12 -6.87 -11.53
N ARG A 36 2.25 -5.74 -10.84
CA ARG A 36 3.20 -4.68 -11.22
C ARG A 36 4.65 -5.14 -11.09
N TYR A 37 4.96 -5.92 -10.06
CA TYR A 37 6.30 -6.47 -9.85
C TYR A 37 6.71 -7.46 -10.95
N TYR A 38 5.81 -8.35 -11.38
CA TYR A 38 6.13 -9.37 -12.38
C TYR A 38 5.98 -8.93 -13.84
N PHE A 39 5.04 -8.00 -14.11
CA PHE A 39 4.68 -7.61 -15.48
C PHE A 39 4.96 -6.13 -15.78
N GLY A 40 5.50 -5.38 -14.82
CA GLY A 40 5.80 -3.98 -15.02
C GLY A 40 7.03 -3.73 -15.88
N GLY A 41 6.94 -2.78 -16.80
CA GLY A 41 8.10 -2.08 -17.38
C GLY A 41 8.41 -0.78 -16.63
N PHE A 42 9.37 0.00 -17.12
CA PHE A 42 9.77 1.28 -16.54
C PHE A 42 8.58 2.20 -16.25
N GLU A 43 8.63 2.85 -15.08
CA GLU A 43 7.57 3.76 -14.59
C GLU A 43 7.53 5.08 -15.36
N THR A 44 8.71 5.56 -15.72
CA THR A 44 8.92 6.91 -16.24
C THR A 44 9.90 6.91 -17.41
N PRO A 45 9.82 7.91 -18.31
CA PRO A 45 10.84 8.14 -19.33
C PRO A 45 12.24 8.32 -18.75
N GLU A 46 12.35 8.81 -17.51
CA GLU A 46 13.61 9.00 -16.79
C GLU A 46 14.27 7.66 -16.46
N MET A 47 13.50 6.66 -16.00
CA MET A 47 14.03 5.32 -15.73
C MET A 47 14.46 4.62 -17.02
N GLU A 48 13.71 4.75 -18.11
CA GLU A 48 14.12 4.24 -19.41
C GLU A 48 15.42 4.91 -19.87
N ALA A 49 15.52 6.24 -19.75
CA ALA A 49 16.75 6.96 -20.10
C ALA A 49 17.96 6.52 -19.25
N ALA A 50 17.76 6.31 -17.95
CA ALA A 50 18.79 5.80 -17.05
C ALA A 50 19.23 4.38 -17.45
N TYR A 51 18.29 3.50 -17.80
CA TYR A 51 18.60 2.16 -18.29
C TYR A 51 19.40 2.19 -19.58
N GLN A 52 19.01 3.03 -20.55
CA GLN A 52 19.76 3.16 -21.80
C GLN A 52 21.16 3.74 -21.60
N ASP A 53 21.34 4.73 -20.71
CA ASP A 53 22.67 5.27 -20.37
C ASP A 53 23.56 4.21 -19.71
N LEU A 54 23.05 3.46 -18.73
CA LEU A 54 23.80 2.37 -18.10
C LEU A 54 24.12 1.24 -19.09
N LYS A 55 23.16 0.88 -19.95
CA LYS A 55 23.36 -0.11 -21.00
C LYS A 55 24.50 0.31 -21.94
N GLN A 56 24.49 1.57 -22.39
CA GLN A 56 25.55 2.09 -23.23
C GLN A 56 26.94 1.97 -22.57
N ARG A 57 27.04 2.29 -21.28
CA ARG A 57 28.31 2.18 -20.52
C ARG A 57 28.75 0.74 -20.35
N TYR A 58 27.83 -0.17 -20.06
CA TYR A 58 28.12 -1.59 -19.84
C TYR A 58 28.39 -2.39 -21.11
N GLU A 59 28.05 -1.84 -22.28
CA GLU A 59 28.46 -2.36 -23.58
C GLU A 59 29.92 -2.03 -23.91
N GLN A 60 30.55 -1.07 -23.23
CA GLN A 60 31.95 -0.72 -23.45
C GLN A 60 32.87 -1.70 -22.72
N GLU A 61 34.06 -1.93 -23.28
CA GLU A 61 35.10 -2.67 -22.56
C GLU A 61 35.49 -1.92 -21.28
N PRO A 62 35.56 -2.61 -20.13
CA PRO A 62 36.04 -2.00 -18.90
C PRO A 62 37.54 -1.73 -18.99
N ALA A 63 38.05 -0.95 -18.04
CA ALA A 63 39.47 -0.87 -17.78
C ALA A 63 39.78 -1.40 -16.38
N GLU A 64 40.88 -2.14 -16.27
CA GLU A 64 41.29 -2.80 -15.05
C GLU A 64 42.75 -2.53 -14.71
N PHE A 65 43.04 -2.44 -13.41
CA PHE A 65 44.40 -2.49 -12.89
C PHE A 65 44.45 -3.33 -11.63
N GLN A 66 45.64 -3.86 -11.32
CA GLN A 66 45.82 -4.79 -10.21
C GLN A 66 46.85 -4.29 -9.23
N ILE A 67 46.50 -4.35 -7.94
CA ILE A 67 47.37 -3.97 -6.83
C ILE A 67 47.43 -5.08 -5.78
N ILE A 68 48.51 -5.07 -5.01
CA ILE A 68 48.63 -5.81 -3.76
C ILE A 68 48.91 -4.77 -2.67
N LEU A 69 48.18 -4.89 -1.56
CA LEU A 69 48.31 -4.02 -0.39
C LEU A 69 48.85 -4.85 0.77
N THR A 70 50.04 -4.52 1.25
CA THR A 70 50.71 -5.27 2.33
C THR A 70 51.18 -4.32 3.42
N ASN A 71 50.88 -4.61 4.68
CA ASN A 71 51.32 -3.79 5.80
C ASN A 71 52.77 -4.10 6.22
N ALA A 72 53.29 -3.37 7.21
CA ALA A 72 54.66 -3.54 7.70
C ALA A 72 54.93 -4.94 8.31
N GLU A 73 53.90 -5.61 8.84
CA GLU A 73 54.01 -6.98 9.37
C GLU A 73 53.85 -8.08 8.29
N GLY A 74 53.64 -7.71 7.03
CA GLY A 74 53.44 -8.65 5.93
C GLY A 74 52.01 -9.16 5.77
N ALA A 75 51.04 -8.61 6.50
CA ALA A 75 49.62 -8.93 6.34
C ALA A 75 49.01 -8.19 5.15
N PHE A 76 48.12 -8.88 4.43
CA PHE A 76 47.42 -8.32 3.27
C PHE A 76 46.17 -7.55 3.68
N PHE A 77 45.82 -6.54 2.89
CA PHE A 77 44.55 -5.83 3.03
C PHE A 77 43.38 -6.77 2.68
N SER A 78 42.41 -6.88 3.59
CA SER A 78 41.35 -7.89 3.49
C SER A 78 40.02 -7.36 2.99
N ASN A 79 39.77 -6.04 3.06
CA ASN A 79 38.46 -5.45 2.82
C ASN A 79 38.42 -4.55 1.58
N SER A 80 38.42 -5.15 0.39
CA SER A 80 38.37 -4.41 -0.88
C SER A 80 37.10 -3.56 -1.05
N PHE A 81 36.02 -3.83 -0.31
CA PHE A 81 34.79 -3.03 -0.33
C PHE A 81 35.01 -1.59 0.17
N LEU A 82 36.01 -1.35 1.05
CA LEU A 82 36.35 0.01 1.45
C LEU A 82 36.85 0.87 0.28
N ILE A 83 37.50 0.24 -0.71
CA ILE A 83 37.95 0.92 -1.92
C ILE A 83 36.73 1.31 -2.77
N ASP A 84 35.74 0.41 -2.89
CA ASP A 84 34.48 0.68 -3.62
C ASP A 84 33.72 1.86 -3.04
N GLU A 85 33.54 1.86 -1.72
CA GLU A 85 32.80 2.91 -1.01
C GLU A 85 33.54 4.23 -1.10
N TYR A 86 34.87 4.23 -0.95
CA TYR A 86 35.66 5.45 -1.07
C TYR A 86 35.62 6.02 -2.49
N PHE A 87 35.75 5.19 -3.52
CA PHE A 87 35.72 5.64 -4.91
C PHE A 87 34.34 6.11 -5.38
N GLY A 88 33.28 5.61 -4.75
CA GLY A 88 31.91 6.08 -4.96
C GLY A 88 31.55 7.37 -4.22
N GLN A 89 32.43 7.93 -3.39
CA GLN A 89 32.12 9.18 -2.69
C GLN A 89 32.01 10.35 -3.69
N PRO A 90 30.99 11.23 -3.58
CA PRO A 90 30.80 12.34 -4.50
C PRO A 90 32.04 13.23 -4.67
N GLU A 91 32.76 13.50 -3.57
CA GLU A 91 33.98 14.31 -3.56
C GLU A 91 35.12 13.67 -4.37
N VAL A 92 35.26 12.34 -4.27
CA VAL A 92 36.28 11.58 -5.01
C VAL A 92 35.93 11.51 -6.49
N VAL A 93 34.66 11.24 -6.81
CA VAL A 93 34.18 11.22 -8.20
C VAL A 93 34.39 12.58 -8.86
N GLU A 94 33.92 13.67 -8.25
CA GLU A 94 34.07 15.03 -8.78
C GLU A 94 35.53 15.40 -9.02
N ARG A 95 36.42 14.96 -8.13
CA ARG A 95 37.85 15.15 -8.29
C ARG A 95 38.40 14.43 -9.51
N ILE A 96 38.06 13.15 -9.71
CA ILE A 96 38.51 12.37 -10.86
C ILE A 96 37.92 12.91 -12.17
N GLU A 97 36.68 13.40 -12.15
CA GLU A 97 36.09 14.09 -13.31
C GLU A 97 36.87 15.35 -13.68
N LYS A 98 37.29 16.15 -12.68
CA LYS A 98 38.10 17.35 -12.90
C LYS A 98 39.48 17.03 -13.46
N GLU A 99 40.11 15.94 -13.01
CA GLU A 99 41.42 15.51 -13.49
C GLU A 99 41.37 14.96 -14.92
N THR A 100 40.37 14.13 -15.20
CA THR A 100 40.24 13.43 -16.49
C THR A 100 39.51 14.25 -17.56
N GLY A 101 38.71 15.23 -17.15
CA GLY A 101 37.78 15.96 -18.02
C GLY A 101 36.57 15.13 -18.47
N ILE A 102 36.33 13.97 -17.86
CA ILE A 102 35.25 13.04 -18.23
C ILE A 102 34.15 13.14 -17.18
N GLN A 103 32.90 13.29 -17.63
CA GLN A 103 31.72 13.32 -16.76
C GLN A 103 31.11 11.92 -16.68
N PHE A 104 31.21 11.29 -15.51
CA PHE A 104 30.71 9.93 -15.27
C PHE A 104 29.81 9.80 -14.05
N ALA A 105 29.74 10.78 -13.13
CA ALA A 105 28.98 10.72 -11.87
C ALA A 105 27.51 10.28 -12.02
N GLY A 106 26.88 10.60 -13.15
CA GLY A 106 25.51 10.19 -13.48
C GLY A 106 25.27 8.68 -13.45
N TRP A 107 26.31 7.84 -13.51
CA TRP A 107 26.14 6.38 -13.35
C TRP A 107 25.51 6.01 -12.01
N MET A 108 25.92 6.66 -10.91
CA MET A 108 25.39 6.38 -9.58
C MET A 108 23.94 6.82 -9.45
N GLU A 109 23.59 7.96 -10.05
CA GLU A 109 22.21 8.45 -10.08
C GLU A 109 21.31 7.49 -10.86
N ASN A 110 21.79 6.99 -12.00
CA ASN A 110 21.07 6.03 -12.83
C ASN A 110 20.92 4.66 -12.14
N GLU A 111 21.97 4.15 -11.48
CA GLU A 111 21.87 2.92 -10.69
C GLU A 111 20.85 3.09 -9.54
N ASN A 112 20.90 4.19 -8.82
CA ASN A 112 19.95 4.48 -7.74
C ASN A 112 18.51 4.64 -8.25
N LEU A 113 18.31 5.29 -9.40
CA LEU A 113 17.00 5.47 -10.02
C LEU A 113 16.39 4.13 -10.44
N LEU A 114 17.22 3.19 -10.89
CA LEU A 114 16.82 1.82 -11.22
C LEU A 114 16.80 0.87 -10.01
N GLU A 115 16.99 1.39 -8.79
CA GLU A 115 17.08 0.60 -7.55
C GLU A 115 18.18 -0.49 -7.60
N ILE A 116 19.22 -0.27 -8.39
CA ILE A 116 20.39 -1.14 -8.50
C ILE A 116 21.35 -0.76 -7.38
N ILE A 117 21.37 -1.55 -6.31
CA ILE A 117 22.22 -1.31 -5.14
C ILE A 117 23.38 -2.31 -5.16
N LYS A 118 24.59 -1.86 -4.79
CA LYS A 118 25.72 -2.76 -4.60
C LYS A 118 25.38 -3.79 -3.51
N THR A 119 25.41 -5.07 -3.88
CA THR A 119 25.17 -6.21 -3.01
C THR A 119 26.23 -7.28 -3.25
N SER A 120 26.14 -8.40 -2.53
CA SER A 120 26.96 -9.58 -2.87
C SER A 120 26.67 -10.12 -4.27
N GLN A 121 25.49 -9.81 -4.84
CA GLN A 121 25.02 -10.28 -6.15
C GLN A 121 25.20 -9.25 -7.28
N PHE A 122 25.56 -8.01 -6.95
CA PHE A 122 25.85 -6.98 -7.95
C PHE A 122 26.90 -6.01 -7.40
N ARG A 123 28.06 -5.90 -8.04
CA ARG A 123 29.19 -5.10 -7.54
C ARG A 123 29.26 -3.67 -8.09
N GLY A 124 28.38 -3.30 -9.02
CA GLY A 124 28.35 -1.97 -9.65
C GLY A 124 29.33 -1.83 -10.82
N ALA A 125 29.16 -0.74 -11.57
CA ALA A 125 30.04 -0.34 -12.67
C ALA A 125 31.51 -0.15 -12.25
N MET A 126 31.73 0.15 -10.97
CA MET A 126 33.06 0.31 -10.37
C MET A 126 33.19 -0.63 -9.17
N ALA A 127 34.19 -1.50 -9.22
CA ALA A 127 34.37 -2.57 -8.25
C ALA A 127 35.85 -2.90 -7.98
N ALA A 128 36.17 -3.19 -6.73
CA ALA A 128 37.46 -3.61 -6.22
C ALA A 128 37.30 -5.04 -5.66
N LEU A 129 37.97 -5.97 -6.31
CA LEU A 129 37.75 -7.40 -6.15
C LEU A 129 39.05 -8.07 -5.73
N ARG A 130 39.06 -8.63 -4.51
CA ARG A 130 40.19 -9.38 -3.98
C ARG A 130 40.09 -10.86 -4.36
N ASP A 131 41.11 -11.39 -5.02
CA ASP A 131 41.27 -12.83 -5.17
C ASP A 131 41.94 -13.39 -3.91
N GLY A 132 41.20 -14.20 -3.14
CA GLY A 132 41.71 -14.80 -1.89
C GLY A 132 42.81 -15.84 -2.07
N SER A 133 43.14 -16.25 -3.31
CA SER A 133 44.24 -17.17 -3.59
C SER A 133 45.56 -16.43 -3.82
N THR A 134 45.49 -15.24 -4.42
CA THR A 134 46.68 -14.46 -4.81
C THR A 134 46.83 -13.16 -4.03
N GLU A 135 45.83 -12.79 -3.23
CA GLU A 135 45.76 -11.54 -2.49
C GLU A 135 45.74 -10.28 -3.37
N MET A 136 45.61 -10.47 -4.70
CA MET A 136 45.53 -9.38 -5.66
C MET A 136 44.14 -8.75 -5.62
N ILE A 137 44.12 -7.43 -5.60
CA ILE A 137 42.91 -6.62 -5.73
C ILE A 137 42.89 -6.09 -7.15
N THR A 138 41.86 -6.47 -7.91
CA THR A 138 41.60 -5.93 -9.24
C THR A 138 40.57 -4.82 -9.09
N ILE A 139 40.89 -3.64 -9.57
CA ILE A 139 39.97 -2.51 -9.64
C ILE A 139 39.45 -2.47 -11.08
N ARG A 140 38.14 -2.59 -11.23
CA ARG A 140 37.42 -2.57 -12.49
C ARG A 140 36.61 -1.30 -12.63
N VAL A 141 36.73 -0.65 -13.79
CA VAL A 141 36.08 0.61 -14.12
C VAL A 141 35.28 0.46 -15.42
N ALA A 142 33.95 0.52 -15.32
CA ALA A 142 32.99 0.43 -16.43
C ALA A 142 31.97 1.59 -16.38
N VAL A 143 32.44 2.79 -16.06
CA VAL A 143 31.59 3.99 -15.86
C VAL A 143 31.68 4.99 -17.01
N GLY A 144 32.66 4.86 -17.90
CA GLY A 144 32.84 5.73 -19.07
C GLY A 144 31.91 5.38 -20.22
N LYS A 145 31.75 6.30 -21.17
CA LYS A 145 30.95 6.11 -22.40
C LYS A 145 31.74 5.47 -23.54
N SER A 146 33.04 5.25 -23.35
CA SER A 146 33.93 4.53 -24.25
C SER A 146 35.01 3.78 -23.46
N ALA A 147 35.65 2.79 -24.08
CA ALA A 147 36.76 2.05 -23.46
C ALA A 147 37.95 2.98 -23.14
N GLU A 148 38.22 3.98 -23.96
CA GLU A 148 39.27 4.97 -23.73
C GLU A 148 38.95 5.89 -22.54
N GLU A 149 37.67 6.23 -22.33
CA GLU A 149 37.24 6.94 -21.12
C GLU A 149 37.42 6.07 -19.88
N ASN A 150 37.01 4.79 -19.93
CA ASN A 150 37.24 3.84 -18.84
C ASN A 150 38.73 3.78 -18.47
N LEU A 151 39.61 3.70 -19.46
CA LEU A 151 41.06 3.66 -19.24
C LEU A 151 41.57 4.92 -18.54
N LYS A 152 41.16 6.11 -18.99
CA LYS A 152 41.58 7.38 -18.37
C LYS A 152 41.10 7.48 -16.92
N ILE A 153 39.86 7.06 -16.66
CA ILE A 153 39.30 7.04 -15.30
C ILE A 153 40.07 6.03 -14.43
N ALA A 154 40.33 4.82 -14.93
CA ALA A 154 41.11 3.81 -14.22
C ALA A 154 42.53 4.28 -13.92
N GLN A 155 43.19 4.97 -14.85
CA GLN A 155 44.51 5.57 -14.64
C GLN A 155 44.50 6.64 -13.55
N ALA A 156 43.48 7.51 -13.52
CA ALA A 156 43.35 8.52 -12.47
C ALA A 156 43.13 7.89 -11.09
N TYR A 157 42.28 6.87 -10.97
CA TYR A 157 42.12 6.12 -9.72
C TYR A 157 43.39 5.35 -9.35
N GLN A 158 44.12 4.77 -10.30
CA GLN A 158 45.40 4.11 -10.04
C GLN A 158 46.40 5.11 -9.46
N ASN A 159 46.52 6.30 -10.05
CA ASN A 159 47.40 7.37 -9.55
C ASN A 159 46.98 7.80 -8.15
N LEU A 160 45.68 7.96 -7.90
CA LEU A 160 45.14 8.26 -6.58
C LEU A 160 45.55 7.23 -5.52
N ILE A 161 45.58 5.93 -5.83
CA ILE A 161 46.04 4.90 -4.87
C ILE A 161 47.57 4.92 -4.70
N VAL A 162 48.31 5.05 -5.81
CA VAL A 162 49.76 4.84 -5.82
C VAL A 162 50.52 6.07 -5.32
N GLU A 163 50.08 7.27 -5.73
CA GLU A 163 50.77 8.53 -5.47
C GLU A 163 50.24 9.21 -4.21
N GLU A 164 48.98 8.96 -3.85
CA GLU A 164 48.36 9.55 -2.66
C GLU A 164 48.08 8.50 -1.60
N THR A 165 48.50 8.81 -0.38
CA THR A 165 48.22 7.94 0.75
C THR A 165 46.76 8.10 1.15
N LEU A 166 45.90 7.19 0.68
CA LEU A 166 44.50 7.14 1.13
C LEU A 166 44.46 6.94 2.65
N PRO A 167 43.56 7.61 3.40
CA PRO A 167 43.56 7.56 4.87
C PRO A 167 43.47 6.14 5.44
N PHE A 168 42.72 5.25 4.76
CA PHE A 168 42.56 3.86 5.18
C PHE A 168 43.67 2.92 4.69
N LEU A 169 44.63 3.44 3.89
CA LEU A 169 45.79 2.70 3.37
C LEU A 169 47.12 3.19 3.96
N GLU A 170 47.13 4.12 4.93
CA GLU A 170 48.36 4.70 5.50
C GLU A 170 49.36 3.67 6.03
N SER A 171 48.86 2.57 6.61
CA SER A 171 49.70 1.48 7.13
C SER A 171 50.07 0.40 6.09
N TYR A 172 49.62 0.56 4.84
CA TYR A 172 49.80 -0.39 3.76
C TYR A 172 50.72 0.15 2.68
N LYS A 173 51.64 -0.70 2.23
CA LYS A 173 52.42 -0.47 1.03
C LYS A 173 51.61 -0.94 -0.18
N VAL A 174 51.41 -0.04 -1.13
CA VAL A 174 50.80 -0.33 -2.43
C VAL A 174 51.87 -0.91 -3.38
N SER A 175 51.61 -2.08 -3.92
CA SER A 175 52.42 -2.70 -4.98
C SER A 175 51.57 -2.85 -6.24
N LEU A 176 51.88 -2.08 -7.28
CA LEU A 176 51.21 -2.19 -8.57
C LEU A 176 51.69 -3.46 -9.29
N VAL A 177 50.76 -4.35 -9.62
CA VAL A 177 51.03 -5.59 -10.37
C VAL A 177 50.91 -5.32 -11.86
N ASN A 178 49.76 -4.80 -12.28
CA ASN A 178 49.46 -4.42 -13.66
C ASN A 178 49.02 -2.96 -13.70
N LYS A 179 49.48 -2.24 -14.72
CA LYS A 179 48.97 -0.90 -15.01
C LYS A 179 47.55 -0.99 -15.57
N ALA A 180 46.81 0.10 -15.42
CA ALA A 180 45.50 0.26 -16.04
C ALA A 180 45.57 0.01 -17.55
N GLU A 181 44.78 -0.97 -18.00
CA GLU A 181 44.61 -1.35 -19.39
C GLU A 181 43.14 -1.65 -19.71
N ILE A 182 42.79 -1.56 -20.98
CA ILE A 182 41.46 -1.90 -21.48
C ILE A 182 41.33 -3.43 -21.54
N GLY A 183 40.20 -3.94 -21.06
CA GLY A 183 39.86 -5.35 -21.07
C GLY A 183 39.44 -5.86 -19.69
N GLU A 184 38.79 -7.01 -19.69
CA GLU A 184 38.39 -7.73 -18.48
C GLU A 184 39.45 -8.80 -18.17
N GLN A 185 40.18 -8.64 -17.05
CA GLN A 185 41.12 -9.64 -16.55
C GLN A 185 40.48 -10.56 -15.51
N LEU A 186 39.32 -10.15 -14.96
CA LEU A 186 38.56 -10.94 -14.00
C LEU A 186 37.89 -12.13 -14.69
N SER A 187 37.98 -13.29 -14.04
CA SER A 187 37.27 -14.47 -14.52
C SER A 187 35.80 -14.38 -14.17
N GLU A 188 34.92 -14.42 -15.17
CA GLU A 188 33.46 -14.48 -15.00
C GLU A 188 33.01 -15.62 -14.07
N LEU A 189 33.71 -16.76 -14.09
CA LEU A 189 33.44 -17.91 -13.22
C LEU A 189 33.69 -17.59 -11.74
N LYS A 190 34.68 -16.74 -11.43
CA LYS A 190 34.99 -16.33 -10.05
C LYS A 190 34.15 -15.14 -9.61
N PHE A 191 33.75 -14.28 -10.55
CA PHE A 191 33.05 -13.04 -10.29
C PHE A 191 31.83 -12.88 -11.22
N PRO A 192 30.76 -13.69 -11.04
CA PRO A 192 29.58 -13.64 -11.90
C PRO A 192 28.71 -12.38 -11.70
N ASN A 193 29.02 -11.58 -10.67
CA ASN A 193 28.19 -10.48 -10.17
C ASN A 193 28.69 -9.10 -10.62
N LEU A 194 29.49 -9.07 -11.70
CA LEU A 194 30.05 -7.85 -12.27
C LEU A 194 28.99 -7.13 -13.11
N ALA A 195 29.03 -5.80 -13.08
CA ALA A 195 28.13 -5.01 -13.91
C ALA A 195 28.47 -5.17 -15.40
N ASN A 196 27.50 -5.70 -16.14
CA ASN A 196 27.53 -5.91 -17.58
C ASN A 196 26.08 -5.86 -18.13
N THR A 197 25.91 -6.02 -19.44
CA THR A 197 24.58 -5.98 -20.06
C THR A 197 23.65 -7.08 -19.55
N GLU A 198 24.14 -8.29 -19.32
CA GLU A 198 23.33 -9.44 -18.86
C GLU A 198 22.80 -9.24 -17.43
N THR A 199 23.66 -8.74 -16.54
CA THR A 199 23.25 -8.40 -15.16
C THR A 199 22.29 -7.21 -15.15
N LEU A 200 22.47 -6.23 -16.03
CA LEU A 200 21.55 -5.09 -16.18
C LEU A 200 20.17 -5.52 -16.71
N GLU A 201 20.08 -6.52 -17.58
CA GLU A 201 18.80 -7.05 -18.08
C GLU A 201 17.89 -7.57 -16.97
N HIS A 202 18.45 -8.07 -15.86
CA HIS A 202 17.68 -8.48 -14.69
C HIS A 202 16.97 -7.31 -14.01
N TYR A 203 17.50 -6.09 -14.15
CA TYR A 203 16.96 -4.85 -13.58
C TYR A 203 16.06 -4.07 -14.54
N ASN A 204 15.90 -4.54 -15.78
CA ASN A 204 15.00 -3.96 -16.80
C ASN A 204 13.50 -4.02 -16.41
N ARG A 205 13.14 -4.58 -15.24
CA ARG A 205 11.74 -4.96 -14.94
C ARG A 205 11.28 -4.68 -13.51
N ILE A 206 12.15 -4.23 -12.61
CA ILE A 206 11.85 -4.25 -11.18
C ILE A 206 12.03 -2.86 -10.58
N SER A 207 10.93 -2.18 -10.32
CA SER A 207 10.89 -1.15 -9.28
C SER A 207 10.02 -1.64 -8.13
N THR A 208 10.65 -1.85 -6.99
CA THR A 208 9.95 -2.21 -5.74
C THR A 208 9.08 -1.04 -5.28
N ARG A 209 9.58 0.19 -5.46
CA ARG A 209 8.82 1.40 -5.13
C ARG A 209 7.53 1.50 -5.92
N SER A 210 7.59 1.21 -7.23
CA SER A 210 6.42 1.11 -8.09
C SER A 210 5.37 0.15 -7.54
N ALA A 211 5.79 -1.09 -7.26
CA ALA A 211 4.90 -2.15 -6.82
C ALA A 211 4.18 -1.76 -5.53
N ILE A 212 4.86 -1.06 -4.61
CA ILE A 212 4.27 -0.53 -3.38
C ILE A 212 3.22 0.55 -3.68
N VAL A 213 3.56 1.55 -4.52
CA VAL A 213 2.63 2.65 -4.85
C VAL A 213 1.36 2.11 -5.52
N PHE A 214 1.51 1.23 -6.51
CA PHE A 214 0.37 0.58 -7.17
C PHE A 214 -0.38 -0.37 -6.23
N GLY A 215 0.32 -1.04 -5.31
CA GLY A 215 -0.29 -1.85 -4.26
C GLY A 215 -1.19 -1.05 -3.32
N VAL A 216 -0.73 0.13 -2.87
CA VAL A 216 -1.53 1.04 -2.03
C VAL A 216 -2.73 1.59 -2.81
N ALA A 217 -2.53 2.02 -4.06
CA ALA A 217 -3.62 2.46 -4.91
C ALA A 217 -4.66 1.34 -5.15
N GLY A 218 -4.18 0.12 -5.39
CA GLY A 218 -5.00 -1.08 -5.52
C GLY A 218 -5.77 -1.41 -4.26
N ALA A 219 -5.17 -1.25 -3.08
CA ALA A 219 -5.85 -1.46 -1.79
C ALA A 219 -6.97 -0.43 -1.56
N ILE A 220 -6.72 0.85 -1.83
CA ILE A 220 -7.73 1.90 -1.73
C ILE A 220 -8.88 1.62 -2.70
N GLY A 221 -8.58 1.34 -3.97
CA GLY A 221 -9.58 1.00 -4.97
C GLY A 221 -10.36 -0.27 -4.61
N GLY A 222 -9.69 -1.29 -4.10
CA GLY A 222 -10.30 -2.53 -3.61
C GLY A 222 -11.24 -2.31 -2.44
N ALA A 223 -10.89 -1.45 -1.48
CA ALA A 223 -11.76 -1.08 -0.36
C ALA A 223 -13.05 -0.41 -0.85
N VAL A 224 -12.93 0.55 -1.77
CA VAL A 224 -14.08 1.27 -2.34
C VAL A 224 -14.98 0.31 -3.12
N LEU A 225 -14.41 -0.51 -4.02
CA LEU A 225 -15.16 -1.48 -4.81
C LEU A 225 -15.86 -2.53 -3.92
N THR A 226 -15.19 -2.99 -2.87
CA THR A 226 -15.76 -3.96 -1.93
C THR A 226 -16.91 -3.33 -1.14
N ALA A 227 -16.74 -2.10 -0.64
CA ALA A 227 -17.80 -1.38 0.06
C ALA A 227 -19.03 -1.18 -0.84
N LEU A 228 -18.82 -0.77 -2.09
CA LEU A 228 -19.90 -0.63 -3.08
C LEU A 228 -20.57 -1.96 -3.38
N ALA A 229 -19.81 -3.02 -3.64
CA ALA A 229 -20.36 -4.35 -3.91
C ALA A 229 -21.19 -4.87 -2.73
N LEU A 230 -20.69 -4.74 -1.50
CA LEU A 230 -21.42 -5.11 -0.29
C LEU A 230 -22.67 -4.25 -0.10
N PHE A 231 -22.62 -2.97 -0.43
CA PHE A 231 -23.76 -2.07 -0.37
C PHE A 231 -24.86 -2.52 -1.35
N PHE A 232 -24.50 -2.79 -2.61
CA PHE A 232 -25.45 -3.32 -3.59
C PHE A 232 -26.00 -4.68 -3.19
N LEU A 233 -25.16 -5.62 -2.74
CA LEU A 233 -25.61 -6.91 -2.22
C LEU A 233 -26.56 -6.75 -1.03
N ARG A 234 -26.38 -5.71 -0.21
CA ARG A 234 -27.27 -5.41 0.92
C ARG A 234 -28.64 -4.94 0.44
N LEU A 235 -28.71 -4.11 -0.59
CA LEU A 235 -29.99 -3.64 -1.14
C LEU A 235 -30.89 -4.82 -1.57
N PHE A 236 -30.31 -5.89 -2.10
CA PHE A 236 -31.04 -7.10 -2.52
C PHE A 236 -31.48 -8.03 -1.37
N LYS A 237 -31.05 -7.80 -0.13
CA LYS A 237 -31.53 -8.62 1.00
C LYS A 237 -33.01 -8.35 1.25
N SER A 238 -33.78 -9.39 1.56
CA SER A 238 -35.21 -9.29 1.90
C SER A 238 -35.48 -8.67 3.27
N LYS A 239 -34.49 -8.71 4.17
CA LYS A 239 -34.59 -8.21 5.55
C LYS A 239 -34.06 -6.78 5.68
N ILE A 240 -34.77 -5.94 6.43
CA ILE A 240 -34.31 -4.61 6.83
C ILE A 240 -33.20 -4.79 7.84
N GLY A 241 -32.07 -4.12 7.67
CA GLY A 241 -31.08 -4.00 8.76
C GLY A 241 -30.34 -2.68 8.79
N TYR A 242 -30.59 -1.77 7.85
CA TYR A 242 -30.23 -0.38 7.97
C TYR A 242 -31.42 0.52 7.63
N ALA A 243 -31.40 1.77 8.09
CA ALA A 243 -32.50 2.69 7.78
C ALA A 243 -32.58 3.01 6.28
N PHE A 244 -31.48 2.89 5.53
CA PHE A 244 -31.50 3.01 4.07
C PHE A 244 -32.17 1.81 3.35
N ASP A 245 -32.59 0.76 4.06
CA ASP A 245 -33.27 -0.40 3.47
C ASP A 245 -34.78 -0.17 3.21
N TYR A 246 -35.38 0.91 3.73
CA TYR A 246 -36.81 1.20 3.62
C TYR A 246 -37.09 2.70 3.47
N SER A 247 -38.28 3.04 2.95
CA SER A 247 -38.72 4.43 2.79
C SER A 247 -39.65 4.89 3.91
N TRP A 248 -39.56 6.16 4.28
CA TRP A 248 -40.54 6.85 5.13
C TRP A 248 -40.67 8.32 4.70
N ALA A 249 -41.79 8.95 5.04
CA ALA A 249 -42.08 10.33 4.70
C ALA A 249 -41.31 11.30 5.62
N MET A 250 -41.03 12.51 5.15
CA MET A 250 -40.32 13.53 5.94
C MET A 250 -41.08 13.95 7.21
N GLU A 251 -42.41 13.82 7.19
CA GLU A 251 -43.32 14.10 8.31
C GLU A 251 -43.31 13.01 9.40
N ASP A 252 -42.83 11.81 9.08
CA ASP A 252 -42.80 10.70 10.03
C ASP A 252 -41.67 10.88 11.04
N ARG A 253 -41.94 10.55 12.30
CA ARG A 253 -40.91 10.59 13.35
C ARG A 253 -40.12 9.29 13.34
N HIS A 254 -38.80 9.41 13.24
CA HIS A 254 -37.91 8.26 13.14
C HIS A 254 -36.95 8.21 14.33
N PHE A 255 -36.80 7.03 14.93
CA PHE A 255 -35.87 6.79 16.03
C PHE A 255 -35.15 5.46 15.84
N ILE A 256 -33.83 5.47 15.99
CA ILE A 256 -33.01 4.26 15.93
C ILE A 256 -32.44 4.02 17.32
N PHE A 257 -32.73 2.85 17.88
CA PHE A 257 -32.31 2.46 19.20
C PHE A 257 -31.38 1.25 19.14
N ASN A 258 -30.29 1.30 19.91
CA ASN A 258 -29.37 0.18 20.05
C ASN A 258 -29.69 -0.57 21.36
N ARG A 259 -30.20 -1.80 21.26
CA ARG A 259 -30.60 -2.59 22.45
C ARG A 259 -29.43 -2.92 23.38
N THR A 260 -28.19 -2.85 22.89
CA THR A 260 -27.00 -3.09 23.73
C THR A 260 -26.63 -1.91 24.63
N ASN A 261 -27.21 -0.72 24.42
CA ASN A 261 -27.01 0.43 25.28
C ASN A 261 -28.23 0.66 26.18
N THR A 262 -28.18 0.11 27.39
CA THR A 262 -29.25 0.19 28.40
C THR A 262 -29.46 1.59 28.97
N GLU A 263 -28.54 2.54 28.74
CA GLU A 263 -28.66 3.92 29.26
C GLU A 263 -29.85 4.69 28.65
N HIS A 264 -30.42 4.20 27.55
CA HIS A 264 -31.47 4.88 26.78
C HIS A 264 -32.80 4.11 26.74
N GLU A 265 -33.01 3.11 27.59
CA GLU A 265 -34.27 2.34 27.62
C GLU A 265 -35.48 3.24 27.94
N ALA A 266 -35.30 4.24 28.80
CA ALA A 266 -36.31 5.26 29.08
C ALA A 266 -36.69 6.09 27.84
N ASP A 267 -35.78 6.28 26.89
CA ASP A 267 -36.03 7.02 25.64
C ASP A 267 -36.93 6.22 24.69
N VAL A 268 -36.86 4.88 24.72
CA VAL A 268 -37.74 3.99 23.95
C VAL A 268 -39.18 4.10 24.43
N VAL A 269 -39.37 4.00 25.75
CA VAL A 269 -40.68 4.18 26.38
C VAL A 269 -41.20 5.59 26.13
N ALA A 270 -40.36 6.61 26.29
CA ALA A 270 -40.75 8.01 26.04
C ALA A 270 -41.13 8.27 24.58
N PHE A 271 -40.39 7.70 23.62
CA PHE A 271 -40.69 7.83 22.19
C PHE A 271 -42.06 7.23 21.82
N MET A 272 -42.37 6.06 22.40
CA MET A 272 -43.69 5.45 22.20
C MET A 272 -44.79 6.18 22.98
N SER A 273 -44.46 6.77 24.12
CA SER A 273 -45.43 7.36 25.04
C SER A 273 -45.80 8.82 24.74
N ILE A 274 -44.97 9.58 24.01
CA ILE A 274 -45.13 11.03 23.81
C ILE A 274 -45.39 11.39 22.33
N PRO A 275 -46.45 12.15 21.98
CA PRO A 275 -47.45 12.74 22.88
C PRO A 275 -48.45 11.68 23.40
N LYS A 276 -49.09 11.96 24.54
CA LYS A 276 -50.17 11.10 25.04
C LYS A 276 -51.34 11.13 24.06
N ARG A 277 -51.77 9.96 23.61
CA ARG A 277 -52.91 9.70 22.72
C ARG A 277 -53.66 8.49 23.25
N ASP A 278 -54.96 8.44 23.03
CA ASP A 278 -55.82 7.42 23.63
C ASP A 278 -55.81 6.11 22.81
N HIS A 279 -55.76 6.20 21.47
CA HIS A 279 -55.78 5.01 20.59
C HIS A 279 -54.48 4.87 19.79
N ARG A 280 -53.48 4.20 20.39
CA ARG A 280 -52.16 3.97 19.78
C ARG A 280 -51.94 2.52 19.41
N TYR A 281 -51.59 2.31 18.14
CA TYR A 281 -51.31 0.98 17.61
C TYR A 281 -49.83 0.80 17.33
N VAL A 282 -49.26 -0.26 17.91
CA VAL A 282 -47.88 -0.70 17.66
C VAL A 282 -47.92 -1.85 16.65
N VAL A 283 -47.40 -1.59 15.46
CA VAL A 283 -47.34 -2.55 14.36
C VAL A 283 -45.97 -3.21 14.34
N ILE A 284 -45.95 -4.53 14.58
CA ILE A 284 -44.70 -5.29 14.72
C ILE A 284 -44.77 -6.64 14.01
N GLN A 285 -43.70 -6.98 13.29
CA GLN A 285 -43.55 -8.31 12.69
C GLN A 285 -42.89 -9.26 13.70
N GLY A 286 -43.70 -9.90 14.54
CA GLY A 286 -43.22 -10.87 15.52
C GLY A 286 -43.88 -10.72 16.88
N ASP A 287 -43.16 -11.14 17.92
CA ASP A 287 -43.68 -11.24 19.28
C ASP A 287 -43.56 -9.90 20.05
N PRO A 288 -44.68 -9.29 20.47
CA PRO A 288 -44.69 -8.01 21.18
C PRO A 288 -44.07 -8.08 22.58
N GLU A 289 -44.04 -9.26 23.23
CA GLU A 289 -43.47 -9.44 24.58
C GLU A 289 -41.95 -9.17 24.62
N LYS A 290 -41.29 -9.17 23.46
CA LYS A 290 -39.84 -8.94 23.34
C LYS A 290 -39.44 -7.46 23.29
N LEU A 291 -40.42 -6.55 23.26
CA LEU A 291 -40.19 -5.12 23.03
C LEU A 291 -39.94 -4.33 24.33
N LEU A 292 -40.78 -4.52 25.35
CA LEU A 292 -40.76 -3.80 26.63
C LEU A 292 -41.26 -4.69 27.78
N PRO A 293 -40.95 -4.37 29.04
CA PRO A 293 -41.62 -4.96 30.20
C PRO A 293 -43.14 -4.77 30.12
N VAL A 294 -43.91 -5.77 30.58
CA VAL A 294 -45.39 -5.80 30.51
C VAL A 294 -46.04 -4.58 31.20
N GLU A 295 -45.39 -4.00 32.21
CA GLU A 295 -45.92 -2.84 32.94
C GLU A 295 -45.97 -1.56 32.10
N ASP A 296 -45.05 -1.41 31.13
CA ASP A 296 -44.95 -0.24 30.24
C ASP A 296 -45.83 -0.39 28.97
N GLN A 297 -46.51 -1.53 28.82
CA GLN A 297 -47.34 -1.86 27.65
C GLN A 297 -48.84 -1.54 27.82
N LYS A 298 -49.28 -1.08 29.00
CA LYS A 298 -50.71 -0.99 29.36
C LYS A 298 -51.56 -0.08 28.45
N ASP A 299 -50.93 0.89 27.80
CA ASP A 299 -51.59 1.87 26.92
C ASP A 299 -51.23 1.68 25.43
N LEU A 300 -50.71 0.50 25.05
CA LEU A 300 -50.27 0.18 23.69
C LEU A 300 -51.04 -1.02 23.14
N ILE A 301 -51.65 -0.87 21.96
CA ILE A 301 -52.35 -1.96 21.29
C ILE A 301 -51.43 -2.56 20.24
N PHE A 302 -51.01 -3.81 20.42
CA PHE A 302 -50.09 -4.49 19.50
C PHE A 302 -50.86 -5.21 18.40
N VAL A 303 -50.44 -4.98 17.15
CA VAL A 303 -50.98 -5.66 15.96
C VAL A 303 -49.84 -6.11 15.05
N THR A 304 -50.04 -7.21 14.32
CA THR A 304 -49.06 -7.67 13.31
C THR A 304 -49.28 -7.01 11.96
N LYS A 305 -50.48 -6.49 11.72
CA LYS A 305 -50.90 -5.89 10.46
C LYS A 305 -51.75 -4.66 10.73
N VAL A 306 -51.55 -3.62 9.92
CA VAL A 306 -52.35 -2.38 9.99
C VAL A 306 -53.82 -2.65 9.62
N GLN A 307 -54.07 -3.68 8.82
CA GLN A 307 -55.43 -4.07 8.45
C GLN A 307 -56.24 -4.69 9.61
N ASP A 308 -55.57 -5.09 10.70
CA ASP A 308 -56.24 -5.67 11.87
C ASP A 308 -56.80 -4.58 12.82
N ILE A 309 -56.57 -3.31 12.52
CA ILE A 309 -57.07 -2.18 13.30
C ILE A 309 -58.57 -1.97 12.98
N GLN A 310 -59.43 -2.05 14.00
CA GLN A 310 -60.89 -2.00 13.84
C GLN A 310 -61.54 -0.73 14.41
N GLU A 311 -60.79 0.06 15.18
CA GLU A 311 -61.27 1.25 15.90
C GLU A 311 -60.58 2.52 15.39
N ASP A 312 -61.02 3.67 15.90
CA ASP A 312 -60.40 4.96 15.60
C ASP A 312 -58.91 4.95 16.02
N VAL A 313 -58.05 5.51 15.18
CA VAL A 313 -56.59 5.51 15.37
C VAL A 313 -56.12 6.94 15.53
N ASP A 314 -55.33 7.19 16.58
CA ASP A 314 -54.71 8.50 16.80
C ASP A 314 -53.25 8.56 16.34
N GLU A 315 -52.54 7.43 16.37
CA GLU A 315 -51.11 7.30 16.03
C GLU A 315 -50.74 5.83 15.74
N ILE A 316 -49.89 5.63 14.73
CA ILE A 316 -49.35 4.30 14.38
C ILE A 316 -47.84 4.30 14.62
N ILE A 317 -47.36 3.31 15.35
CA ILE A 317 -45.94 3.10 15.68
C ILE A 317 -45.46 1.82 15.01
N PHE A 318 -44.56 1.94 14.03
CA PHE A 318 -43.87 0.80 13.44
C PHE A 318 -42.65 0.43 14.27
N VAL A 319 -42.53 -0.85 14.61
CA VAL A 319 -41.28 -1.40 15.16
C VAL A 319 -40.61 -2.30 14.14
N ILE A 320 -39.36 -1.97 13.84
CA ILE A 320 -38.49 -2.70 12.92
C ILE A 320 -37.34 -3.32 13.70
N TYR A 321 -37.19 -4.63 13.64
CA TYR A 321 -36.02 -5.35 14.17
C TYR A 321 -34.98 -5.52 13.07
N ALA A 322 -33.77 -5.02 13.31
CA ALA A 322 -32.66 -5.15 12.38
C ALA A 322 -32.35 -6.63 12.07
N ASN A 323 -32.22 -6.92 10.78
CA ASN A 323 -32.03 -8.23 10.17
C ASN A 323 -33.16 -9.27 10.40
N GLN A 324 -34.29 -8.88 10.99
CA GLN A 324 -35.42 -9.78 11.25
C GLN A 324 -36.69 -9.37 10.49
N THR A 325 -37.02 -8.07 10.48
CA THR A 325 -38.19 -7.54 9.78
C THR A 325 -38.01 -7.59 8.27
N ASP A 326 -39.02 -8.06 7.54
CA ASP A 326 -39.06 -8.12 6.09
C ASP A 326 -39.34 -6.75 5.48
N LYS A 327 -38.58 -6.39 4.44
CA LYS A 327 -38.80 -5.16 3.64
C LYS A 327 -40.18 -5.15 3.02
N ALA A 328 -40.61 -6.29 2.48
CA ALA A 328 -41.91 -6.43 1.84
C ALA A 328 -43.06 -6.21 2.84
N TRP A 329 -42.96 -6.80 4.03
CA TRP A 329 -43.94 -6.61 5.10
C TRP A 329 -44.02 -5.14 5.51
N TYR A 330 -42.87 -4.50 5.81
CA TYR A 330 -42.87 -3.09 6.22
C TYR A 330 -43.49 -2.19 5.15
N ASN A 331 -43.11 -2.38 3.88
CA ASN A 331 -43.65 -1.57 2.78
C ASN A 331 -45.16 -1.73 2.63
N GLU A 332 -45.68 -2.94 2.78
CA GLU A 332 -47.13 -3.21 2.77
C GLU A 332 -47.82 -2.49 3.92
N GLN A 333 -47.34 -2.66 5.16
CA GLN A 333 -47.98 -2.07 6.34
C GLN A 333 -47.89 -0.54 6.32
N TYR A 334 -46.75 0.01 5.93
CA TYR A 334 -46.55 1.45 5.82
C TYR A 334 -47.48 2.07 4.76
N HIS A 335 -47.67 1.40 3.62
CA HIS A 335 -48.62 1.87 2.60
C HIS A 335 -50.06 1.87 3.12
N MET A 336 -50.46 0.83 3.88
CA MET A 336 -51.78 0.78 4.50
C MET A 336 -51.96 1.84 5.59
N ALA A 337 -50.92 2.12 6.40
CA ALA A 337 -51.00 3.13 7.46
C ALA A 337 -51.28 4.53 6.91
N LYS A 338 -50.80 4.85 5.71
CA LYS A 338 -51.08 6.14 5.06
C LYS A 338 -52.57 6.33 4.71
N LEU A 339 -53.40 5.29 4.73
CA LEU A 339 -54.86 5.41 4.53
C LEU A 339 -55.58 6.00 5.74
N TYR A 340 -54.99 5.94 6.94
CA TYR A 340 -55.61 6.44 8.17
C TYR A 340 -55.38 7.94 8.40
N ASP A 341 -54.49 8.59 7.64
CA ASP A 341 -54.12 10.01 7.79
C ASP A 341 -53.71 10.42 9.22
N VAL A 342 -53.01 9.53 9.91
CA VAL A 342 -52.53 9.72 11.29
C VAL A 342 -51.01 9.90 11.34
N PRO A 343 -50.46 10.54 12.38
CA PRO A 343 -49.03 10.57 12.63
C PRO A 343 -48.43 9.16 12.68
N VAL A 344 -47.34 8.96 11.94
CA VAL A 344 -46.57 7.71 11.93
C VAL A 344 -45.25 7.91 12.66
N LYS A 345 -44.98 7.02 13.61
CA LYS A 345 -43.67 6.85 14.24
C LYS A 345 -43.02 5.57 13.76
N ILE A 346 -41.71 5.61 13.53
CA ILE A 346 -40.93 4.44 13.15
C ILE A 346 -39.78 4.31 14.13
N MET A 347 -39.75 3.16 14.80
CA MET A 347 -38.67 2.77 15.69
C MET A 347 -37.91 1.59 15.09
N GLN A 348 -36.62 1.76 14.88
CA GLN A 348 -35.73 0.68 14.48
C GLN A 348 -34.88 0.22 15.66
N LEU A 349 -35.03 -1.04 16.03
CA LEU A 349 -34.26 -1.72 17.08
C LEU A 349 -33.08 -2.47 16.44
N MET A 350 -31.86 -2.08 16.82
CA MET A 350 -30.61 -2.73 16.40
C MET A 350 -30.21 -3.86 17.34
#